data_AF-A0A518LGE6-F1
#
_entry.id   AF-A0A518LGE6-F1
#
_cell.length_a   1.000
_cell.length_b   1.000
_cell.length_c   1.000
_cell.angle_alpha   90.00
_cell.angle_beta   90.00
_cell.angle_gamma   90.00
#
_symmetry.space_group_name_H-M   'P 1'
#
loop_
_entity.id
_entity.type
_entity.pdbx_description
1 polymer ?
#
loop_
_entity_poly.entity_id
_entity_poly.type
_entity_poly.pdbx_seq_one_letter_code
_entity_poly.pdbx_strand_id
1 'polypeptide(L)'
;MAIRDRTRKRLIGAAILFVYIAFPVYSIIESNFMPTIIGGFLIVMGIPLFLVGLFYSLERVGFLPRPVPRTRCQQCEYLLTGNASGVCPECGASIPVEQQLAIRIDPVDDPNEPQL
;
A
#
# COMPACT_ATOMS: atom_id res chain seq x y z
N MET A 1 -47.50 40.33 -46.37
CA MET A 1 -47.64 39.42 -45.21
C MET A 1 -46.82 38.12 -45.30
N ALA A 2 -46.30 37.70 -46.47
CA ALA A 2 -45.62 36.40 -46.65
C ALA A 2 -44.17 36.30 -46.10
N ILE A 3 -43.47 37.42 -45.88
CA ILE A 3 -42.06 37.41 -45.44
C ILE A 3 -41.91 36.94 -43.99
N ARG A 4 -42.88 37.26 -43.12
CA ARG A 4 -42.86 36.91 -41.69
C ARG A 4 -42.97 35.40 -41.44
N ASP A 5 -43.65 34.67 -42.31
CA ASP A 5 -43.84 33.22 -42.18
C ASP A 5 -42.55 32.43 -42.50
N ARG A 6 -41.74 32.92 -43.45
CA ARG A 6 -40.49 32.28 -43.84
C ARG A 6 -39.43 32.35 -42.73
N THR A 7 -39.35 33.47 -42.02
CA THR A 7 -38.43 33.64 -40.88
C THR A 7 -38.82 32.76 -39.70
N ARG A 8 -40.13 32.63 -39.42
CA ARG A 8 -40.62 31.78 -38.33
C ARG A 8 -40.31 30.30 -38.56
N LYS A 9 -40.48 29.81 -39.80
CA LYS A 9 -40.14 28.42 -40.16
C LYS A 9 -38.64 28.12 -40.01
N ARG A 10 -37.77 29.09 -40.35
CA ARG A 10 -36.31 28.97 -40.16
C ARG A 10 -35.90 28.95 -38.69
N LEU A 11 -36.52 29.80 -37.86
CA LEU A 11 -36.25 29.82 -36.41
C LEU A 11 -36.69 28.53 -35.73
N ILE A 12 -37.86 28.00 -36.08
CA ILE A 12 -38.34 26.71 -35.55
C ILE A 12 -37.41 25.58 -35.98
N GLY A 13 -37.01 25.54 -37.25
CA GLY A 13 -36.06 24.55 -37.75
C GLY A 13 -34.70 24.61 -37.04
N ALA A 14 -34.17 25.82 -36.81
CA ALA A 14 -32.92 26.02 -36.08
C ALA A 14 -33.02 25.60 -34.61
N ALA A 15 -34.12 25.89 -33.93
CA ALA A 15 -34.35 25.49 -32.54
C ALA A 15 -34.44 23.96 -32.40
N ILE A 16 -35.16 23.29 -33.31
CA ILE A 16 -35.25 21.82 -33.33
C ILE A 16 -33.87 21.21 -33.57
N LEU A 17 -33.12 21.73 -34.56
CA LEU A 17 -31.76 21.27 -34.86
C LEU A 17 -30.82 21.47 -33.66
N PHE A 18 -30.90 22.61 -32.99
CA PHE A 18 -30.11 22.90 -31.81
C PHE A 18 -30.41 21.92 -30.67
N VAL A 19 -31.69 21.64 -30.38
CA VAL A 19 -32.07 20.65 -29.37
C VAL A 19 -31.54 19.26 -29.74
N TYR A 20 -31.67 18.86 -31.01
CA TYR A 20 -31.18 17.56 -31.50
C TYR A 20 -29.66 17.40 -31.41
N ILE A 21 -28.89 18.49 -31.45
CA ILE A 21 -27.42 18.46 -31.35
C ILE A 21 -26.96 18.63 -29.90
N ALA A 22 -27.55 19.56 -29.15
CA ALA A 22 -27.14 19.87 -27.79
C ALA A 22 -27.50 18.75 -26.80
N PHE A 23 -28.65 18.08 -26.99
CA PHE A 23 -29.10 16.99 -26.12
C PHE A 23 -28.16 15.77 -26.09
N PRO A 24 -27.73 15.18 -27.23
CA PRO A 24 -26.79 14.06 -27.19
C PRO A 24 -25.42 14.46 -26.66
N VAL A 25 -24.94 15.68 -26.96
CA VAL A 25 -23.67 16.17 -26.41
C VAL A 25 -23.74 16.29 -24.88
N TYR A 26 -24.83 16.82 -24.35
CA TYR A 26 -25.06 16.90 -22.91
C TYR A 26 -25.12 15.51 -22.26
N SER A 27 -25.85 14.58 -22.88
CA SER A 27 -25.97 13.18 -22.41
C SER A 27 -24.63 12.43 -22.41
N ILE A 28 -23.76 12.67 -23.41
CA ILE A 28 -22.41 12.10 -23.47
C ILE A 28 -21.52 12.68 -22.36
N ILE A 29 -21.62 13.98 -22.05
CA ILE A 29 -20.83 14.59 -20.97
C ILE A 29 -21.25 14.02 -19.61
N GLU A 30 -22.55 13.88 -19.37
CA GLU A 30 -23.11 13.38 -18.11
C GLU A 30 -22.79 11.88 -17.87
N SER A 31 -22.87 11.05 -18.93
CA SER A 31 -22.55 9.62 -18.85
C SER A 31 -21.08 9.32 -18.55
N ASN A 32 -20.16 10.22 -18.92
CA ASN A 32 -18.74 10.08 -18.59
C ASN A 32 -18.37 10.70 -17.23
N PHE A 33 -19.23 11.53 -16.65
CA PHE A 33 -18.92 12.24 -15.41
C PHE A 33 -18.93 11.31 -14.19
N MET A 34 -19.96 10.48 -14.06
CA MET A 34 -20.09 9.52 -12.95
C MET A 34 -18.96 8.48 -12.87
N PRO A 35 -18.58 7.77 -13.96
CA PRO A 35 -17.47 6.81 -13.87
C PRO A 35 -16.13 7.49 -13.55
N THR A 36 -15.92 8.72 -14.01
CA THR A 36 -14.70 9.48 -13.71
C THR A 36 -14.62 9.87 -12.23
N ILE A 37 -15.72 10.33 -11.63
CA ILE A 37 -15.76 10.66 -10.20
C ILE A 37 -15.58 9.42 -9.34
N ILE A 38 -16.28 8.33 -9.65
CA ILE A 38 -16.18 7.07 -8.89
C ILE A 38 -14.76 6.51 -8.99
N GLY A 39 -14.19 6.48 -10.20
CA GLY A 39 -12.81 6.03 -10.43
C GLY A 39 -11.79 6.91 -9.67
N GLY A 40 -11.95 8.23 -9.73
CA GLY A 40 -11.11 9.15 -8.98
C GLY A 40 -11.19 8.94 -7.48
N PHE A 41 -12.39 8.76 -6.93
CA PHE A 41 -12.59 8.52 -5.50
C PHE A 41 -11.97 7.19 -5.04
N LEU A 42 -12.14 6.11 -5.81
CA LEU A 42 -11.53 4.81 -5.52
C LEU A 42 -10.00 4.87 -5.54
N ILE A 43 -9.41 5.64 -6.44
CA ILE A 43 -7.95 5.81 -6.50
C ILE A 43 -7.47 6.63 -5.30
N VAL A 44 -8.08 7.79 -5.06
CA VAL A 44 -7.64 8.74 -4.01
C VAL A 44 -7.83 8.17 -2.61
N MET A 45 -8.94 7.47 -2.35
CA MET A 45 -9.23 6.90 -1.03
C MET A 45 -8.81 5.45 -0.89
N GLY A 46 -8.97 4.65 -1.95
CA GLY A 46 -8.71 3.21 -1.92
C GLY A 46 -7.22 2.88 -1.89
N ILE A 47 -6.36 3.59 -2.63
CA ILE A 47 -4.92 3.31 -2.62
C ILE A 47 -4.31 3.56 -1.23
N PRO A 48 -4.55 4.70 -0.54
CA PRO A 48 -4.02 4.90 0.80
C PRO A 48 -4.51 3.85 1.80
N LEU A 49 -5.81 3.52 1.79
CA LEU A 49 -6.36 2.49 2.68
C LEU A 49 -5.75 1.11 2.40
N PHE A 50 -5.58 0.76 1.13
CA PHE A 50 -4.93 -0.49 0.73
C PHE A 50 -3.47 -0.55 1.19
N LEU A 51 -2.70 0.53 1.03
CA LEU A 51 -1.31 0.60 1.48
C LEU A 51 -1.19 0.51 3.01
N VAL A 52 -2.07 1.17 3.75
CA VAL A 52 -2.12 1.06 5.22
C VAL A 52 -2.46 -0.37 5.64
N GLY A 53 -3.47 -0.98 5.03
CA GLY A 53 -3.83 -2.37 5.30
C GLY A 53 -2.70 -3.35 4.96
N LEU A 54 -2.05 -3.16 3.81
CA LEU A 54 -0.88 -3.94 3.40
C LEU A 54 0.26 -3.79 4.40
N PHE A 55 0.56 -2.57 4.85
CA PHE A 55 1.59 -2.30 5.84
C PHE A 55 1.31 -3.03 7.17
N TYR A 56 0.09 -2.91 7.70
CA TYR A 56 -0.33 -3.64 8.90
C TYR A 56 -0.28 -5.17 8.73
N SER A 57 -0.64 -5.69 7.55
CA SER A 57 -0.52 -7.12 7.24
C SER A 57 0.94 -7.57 7.21
N LEU A 58 1.84 -6.80 6.60
CA LEU A 58 3.27 -7.13 6.53
C LEU A 58 3.92 -7.13 7.93
N GLU A 59 3.53 -6.20 8.80
CA GLU A 59 3.94 -6.19 10.20
C GLU A 59 3.46 -7.44 10.94
N ARG A 60 2.21 -7.85 10.75
CA ARG A 60 1.65 -9.04 11.43
C ARG A 60 2.27 -10.34 10.98
N VAL A 61 2.56 -10.50 9.69
CA VAL A 61 3.12 -11.75 9.13
C VAL A 61 4.61 -11.89 9.46
N GLY A 62 5.22 -10.93 10.18
CA GLY A 62 6.63 -11.00 10.56
C GLY A 62 7.58 -10.86 9.37
N PHE A 63 7.11 -10.28 8.26
CA PHE A 63 7.94 -10.06 7.07
C PHE A 63 9.01 -8.98 7.29
N LEU A 64 8.81 -8.13 8.30
CA LEU A 64 9.83 -7.18 8.72
C LEU A 64 10.89 -7.91 9.57
N PRO A 65 12.18 -7.80 9.21
CA PRO A 65 13.25 -8.45 9.95
C PRO A 65 13.23 -7.93 11.40
N ARG A 66 12.95 -8.84 12.36
CA ARG A 66 13.10 -8.52 13.77
C ARG A 66 14.56 -8.12 14.00
N PRO A 67 14.85 -7.01 14.68
CA PRO A 67 16.23 -6.64 15.01
C PRO A 67 16.80 -7.73 15.93
N VAL A 68 17.57 -8.64 15.35
CA VAL A 68 18.27 -9.68 16.10
C VAL A 68 19.24 -8.98 17.06
N PRO A 69 19.14 -9.20 18.39
CA PRO A 69 20.08 -8.61 19.32
C PRO A 69 21.49 -9.06 18.94
N ARG A 70 22.29 -8.11 18.46
CA ARG A 70 23.68 -8.36 18.06
C ARG A 70 24.52 -8.54 19.32
N THR A 71 24.68 -9.78 19.79
CA THR A 71 25.62 -10.12 20.84
C THR A 71 27.05 -9.93 20.33
N ARG A 72 27.73 -8.91 20.85
CA ARG A 72 29.15 -8.64 20.56
C ARG A 72 30.02 -9.18 21.69
N CYS A 73 31.25 -9.59 21.36
CA CYS A 73 32.25 -9.92 22.36
C CYS A 73 32.60 -8.68 23.20
N GLN A 74 32.64 -8.79 24.53
CA GLN A 74 32.95 -7.65 25.40
C GLN A 74 34.42 -7.20 25.32
N GLN A 75 35.30 -8.04 24.76
CA GLN A 75 36.74 -7.80 24.75
C GLN A 75 37.23 -7.24 23.41
N CYS A 76 36.69 -7.71 22.29
CA CYS A 76 37.10 -7.28 20.94
C CYS A 76 35.95 -6.77 20.07
N GLU A 77 34.72 -6.72 20.60
CA GLU A 77 33.50 -6.29 19.90
C GLU A 77 33.10 -7.11 18.66
N TYR A 78 33.76 -8.26 18.43
CA TYR A 78 33.40 -9.15 17.33
C TYR A 78 31.94 -9.62 17.44
N LEU A 79 31.25 -9.69 16.31
CA LEU A 79 29.86 -10.11 16.24
C LEU A 79 29.75 -11.62 16.45
N LEU A 80 29.14 -12.07 17.54
CA LEU A 80 29.09 -13.49 17.94
C LEU A 80 27.93 -14.27 17.27
N THR A 81 27.42 -13.80 16.13
CA THR A 81 26.28 -14.41 15.44
C THR A 81 26.61 -15.85 15.03
N GLY A 82 25.81 -16.82 15.51
CA GLY A 82 26.01 -18.24 15.20
C GLY A 82 27.20 -18.91 15.90
N ASN A 83 27.83 -18.26 16.89
CA ASN A 83 28.93 -18.87 17.63
C ASN A 83 28.43 -19.82 18.73
N ALA A 84 28.54 -21.13 18.49
CA ALA A 84 28.18 -22.17 19.47
C ALA A 84 29.36 -22.67 20.32
N SER A 85 30.59 -22.20 20.07
CA SER A 85 31.80 -22.75 20.70
C SER A 85 32.03 -22.26 22.14
N GLY A 86 31.36 -21.17 22.55
CA GLY A 86 31.61 -20.50 23.82
C GLY A 86 32.94 -19.74 23.88
N VAL A 87 33.68 -19.64 22.77
CA VAL A 87 34.97 -18.93 22.68
C VAL A 87 34.96 -17.97 21.49
N CYS A 88 35.48 -16.76 21.65
CA CYS A 88 35.56 -15.80 20.56
C CYS A 88 36.64 -16.21 19.54
N PRO A 89 36.34 -16.26 18.22
CA PRO A 89 37.31 -16.68 17.20
C PRO A 89 38.43 -15.65 16.97
N GLU A 90 38.19 -14.37 17.26
CA GLU A 90 39.17 -13.30 17.05
C GLU A 90 40.16 -13.18 18.22
N CYS A 91 39.65 -13.16 19.45
CA CYS A 91 40.48 -12.88 20.63
C CYS A 91 40.71 -14.09 21.55
N GLY A 92 40.04 -15.22 21.30
CA GLY A 92 40.14 -16.42 22.14
C GLY A 92 39.49 -16.29 23.52
N ALA A 93 38.81 -15.18 23.82
CA ALA A 93 38.17 -14.96 25.11
C ALA A 93 36.98 -15.93 25.30
N SER A 94 36.83 -16.46 26.51
CA SER A 94 35.66 -17.23 26.90
C SER A 94 34.43 -16.32 26.99
N ILE A 95 33.33 -16.76 26.39
CA ILE A 95 32.06 -16.04 26.39
C ILE A 95 31.29 -16.45 27.65
N PRO A 96 30.86 -15.52 28.51
CA PRO A 96 30.05 -15.82 29.69
C PRO A 96 28.77 -16.59 29.32
N VAL A 97 28.31 -17.49 30.19
CA VAL A 97 27.11 -18.31 29.95
C VAL A 97 25.88 -17.44 29.71
N GLU A 98 25.79 -16.28 30.37
CA GLU A 98 24.73 -15.30 30.18
C GLU A 98 24.71 -14.76 28.74
N GLN A 99 25.89 -14.51 28.15
CA GLN A 99 26.01 -14.11 26.75
C GLN A 99 25.76 -15.27 25.78
N GLN A 100 26.17 -16.50 26.14
CA GLN A 100 25.88 -17.69 25.33
C GLN A 100 24.37 -17.97 25.26
N LEU A 101 23.65 -17.79 26.36
CA LEU A 101 22.19 -17.89 26.39
C LEU A 101 21.55 -16.86 25.45
N ALA A 102 22.03 -15.62 25.47
CA ALA A 102 21.55 -14.58 24.55
C ALA A 102 21.85 -14.89 23.06
N ILE A 103 22.94 -15.61 22.76
CA ILE A 103 23.27 -16.07 21.39
C ILE A 103 22.39 -17.25 20.97
N ARG A 104 22.03 -18.13 21.91
CA ARG A 104 21.32 -19.38 21.63
C ARG A 104 19.81 -19.23 21.56
N ILE A 105 19.26 -18.15 22.13
CA ILE A 105 17.85 -17.80 21.96
C ILE A 105 17.69 -17.19 20.58
N ASP A 106 17.88 -18.00 19.54
CA ASP A 106 16.96 -17.89 18.42
C ASP A 106 15.57 -18.19 19.00
N PRO A 107 14.54 -17.39 18.71
CA PRO A 107 13.20 -17.67 19.19
C PRO A 107 12.84 -19.08 18.70
N VAL A 108 12.75 -20.03 19.62
CA VAL A 108 12.02 -21.26 19.38
C VAL A 108 10.62 -20.79 19.02
N ASP A 109 10.21 -21.00 17.77
CA ASP A 109 8.83 -20.77 17.33
C ASP A 109 7.92 -21.38 18.39
N ASP A 110 7.15 -20.55 19.11
CA ASP A 110 6.30 -21.02 20.18
C ASP A 110 5.29 -22.00 19.56
N PRO A 111 5.32 -23.29 19.93
CA PRO A 111 4.41 -24.27 19.35
C PRO A 111 2.94 -24.00 19.71
N ASN A 112 2.66 -23.04 20.61
CA ASN A 112 1.32 -22.58 20.95
C ASN A 112 0.91 -21.26 20.27
N GLU A 113 1.70 -20.72 19.33
CA GLU A 113 1.25 -19.57 18.55
C GLU A 113 0.02 -19.99 17.71
N PRO A 114 -1.17 -19.42 17.97
CA PRO A 114 -2.38 -19.84 17.28
C PRO A 114 -2.23 -19.53 15.79
N GLN A 115 -2.33 -20.57 14.96
CA GLN A 115 -2.44 -20.44 13.51
C GLN A 115 -3.78 -19.77 13.20
N LEU A 116 -3.79 -18.44 13.11
CA LEU A 116 -4.97 -17.63 12.83
C LEU A 116 -5.02 -17.18 11.37
#